data_AF-J0N8B8-F1
#
_entry.id   AF-J0N8B8-F1
#
_cell.length_a   1.000
_cell.length_b   1.000
_cell.length_c   1.000
_cell.angle_alpha   90.00
_cell.angle_beta   90.00
_cell.angle_gamma   90.00
#
_symmetry.space_group_name_H-M   'P 1'
#
loop_
_entity.id
_entity.type
_entity.pdbx_description
1 polymer ?
#
loop_
_entity_poly.entity_id
_entity_poly.type
_entity_poly.pdbx_seq_one_letter_code
_entity_poly.pdbx_strand_id
1 'polypeptide(L)'
;MKSNKLVSLILSGALLLSSFSSLPAFAEEDAETNSKPQTEATGEPGSGPQAALDAVGEPEFSDPLGLLEAYDLDPEIYNPEENILKDIFDKDAEENSYYMDRVLQRPGVADGSAYTNGNEDGNTFMTRGRALYMYTSDPAVIGFGGKTAYHQSLGKDMYKITFRQGGETLEMEEDTDERLNTPSHWSSVYTGGDLSAKVSKSLSIN
;
A
#
# COMPACT_ATOMS: atom_id res chain seq x y z
N MET A 1 18.29 -26.48 24.33
CA MET A 1 17.39 -25.66 23.49
C MET A 1 17.62 -24.21 23.87
N LYS A 2 18.13 -23.38 22.95
CA LYS A 2 18.20 -21.92 23.18
C LYS A 2 16.77 -21.38 23.04
N SER A 3 16.32 -20.60 24.01
CA SER A 3 15.03 -19.92 23.94
C SER A 3 15.20 -18.67 23.09
N ASN A 4 14.56 -18.62 21.92
CA ASN A 4 14.46 -17.37 21.15
C ASN A 4 13.67 -16.36 21.97
N LYS A 5 14.17 -15.13 22.07
CA LYS A 5 13.43 -14.03 22.71
C LYS A 5 12.58 -13.37 21.63
N LEU A 6 11.27 -13.30 21.86
CA LEU A 6 10.35 -12.56 21.01
C LEU A 6 10.15 -11.15 21.58
N VAL A 7 10.31 -10.15 20.73
CA VAL A 7 10.02 -8.75 21.05
C VAL A 7 8.99 -8.23 20.04
N SER A 8 7.99 -7.48 20.52
CA SER A 8 7.01 -6.80 19.67
C SER A 8 7.24 -5.30 19.72
N LEU A 9 7.32 -4.66 18.56
CA LEU A 9 7.55 -3.23 18.38
C LEU A 9 6.40 -2.62 17.57
N ILE A 10 5.73 -1.62 18.14
CA ILE A 10 4.74 -0.79 17.44
C ILE A 10 5.36 0.59 17.21
N LEU A 11 5.42 1.00 15.95
CA LEU A 11 6.12 2.19 15.48
C LEU A 11 5.11 3.12 14.82
N SER A 12 4.91 4.30 15.39
CA SER A 12 4.06 5.32 14.78
C SER A 12 4.86 6.55 14.37
N GLY A 13 4.64 7.02 13.15
CA GLY A 13 5.11 8.33 12.69
C GLY A 13 4.00 9.37 12.81
N ALA A 14 4.33 10.52 13.39
CA ALA A 14 3.47 11.70 13.46
C ALA A 14 4.34 12.96 13.34
N LEU A 15 3.81 14.02 12.73
CA LEU A 15 4.49 15.31 12.65
C LEU A 15 3.86 16.29 13.64
N LEU A 16 4.65 16.89 14.52
CA LEU A 16 4.21 18.00 15.37
C LEU A 16 4.24 19.30 14.56
N LEU A 17 3.07 19.78 14.12
CA LEU A 17 2.96 21.03 13.36
C LEU A 17 3.19 22.24 14.27
N SER A 18 4.19 23.05 13.93
CA SER A 18 4.20 24.48 14.29
C SER A 18 3.69 25.27 13.09
N SER A 19 2.83 26.24 13.37
CA SER A 19 1.95 26.91 12.41
C SER A 19 2.70 27.64 11.28
N PHE A 20 2.34 27.39 10.03
CA PHE A 20 2.72 28.21 8.88
C PHE A 20 1.50 28.60 8.04
N SER A 21 1.50 29.87 7.62
CA SER A 21 0.46 30.62 6.94
C SER A 21 0.27 30.23 5.47
N SER A 22 -0.94 30.47 4.95
CA SER A 22 -1.44 30.02 3.63
C SER A 22 -0.65 30.55 2.43
N LEU A 23 -0.50 29.68 1.43
CA LEU A 23 0.02 30.01 0.09
C LEU A 23 -1.12 30.48 -0.84
N PRO A 24 -0.84 31.34 -1.84
CA PRO A 24 -1.85 31.88 -2.75
C PRO A 24 -2.21 30.93 -3.91
N ALA A 25 -3.37 31.22 -4.52
CA ALA A 25 -4.05 30.44 -5.55
C ALA A 25 -3.29 30.34 -6.89
N PHE A 26 -3.52 29.21 -7.57
CA PHE A 26 -3.00 28.84 -8.90
C PHE A 26 -3.74 29.61 -10.02
N ALA A 27 -3.00 30.04 -11.04
CA ALA A 27 -3.55 30.64 -12.26
C ALA A 27 -3.81 29.56 -13.33
N GLU A 28 -4.90 29.76 -14.07
CA GLU A 28 -5.43 28.89 -15.13
C GLU A 28 -4.67 29.13 -16.44
N GLU A 29 -4.13 28.07 -17.05
CA GLU A 29 -3.37 28.12 -18.32
C GLU A 29 -4.24 27.54 -19.45
N ASP A 30 -4.25 28.27 -20.57
CA ASP A 30 -5.22 28.17 -21.67
C ASP A 30 -5.13 26.86 -22.48
N ALA A 31 -6.30 26.34 -22.87
CA ALA A 31 -6.42 25.13 -23.68
C ALA A 31 -6.08 25.39 -25.16
N GLU A 32 -4.94 24.86 -25.65
CA GLU A 32 -4.63 24.79 -27.07
C GLU A 32 -5.31 23.58 -27.75
N THR A 33 -6.14 23.87 -28.75
CA THR A 33 -6.82 22.89 -29.60
C THR A 33 -5.85 22.30 -30.63
N ASN A 34 -5.48 21.02 -30.50
CA ASN A 34 -4.71 20.31 -31.51
C ASN A 34 -5.62 19.45 -32.41
N SER A 35 -6.03 19.98 -33.57
CA SER A 35 -6.69 19.20 -34.62
C SER A 35 -5.66 18.39 -35.41
N LYS A 36 -5.68 17.06 -35.23
CA LYS A 36 -4.96 16.11 -36.09
C LYS A 36 -5.89 15.60 -37.20
N PRO A 37 -5.45 15.49 -38.47
CA PRO A 37 -6.32 15.08 -39.57
C PRO A 37 -6.73 13.60 -39.44
N GLN A 38 -8.01 13.33 -39.67
CA GLN A 38 -8.60 11.99 -39.76
C GLN A 38 -8.34 11.44 -41.17
N THR A 39 -7.64 10.31 -41.26
CA THR A 39 -7.48 9.55 -42.50
C THR A 39 -8.60 8.53 -42.57
N GLU A 40 -9.53 8.66 -43.52
CA GLU A 40 -10.58 7.68 -43.77
C GLU A 40 -9.97 6.39 -44.36
N ALA A 41 -10.08 5.28 -43.62
CA ALA A 41 -9.73 3.96 -44.09
C ALA A 41 -10.97 3.29 -44.71
N THR A 42 -10.96 3.08 -46.02
CA THR A 42 -11.95 2.25 -46.73
C THR A 42 -11.68 0.77 -46.44
N GLY A 43 -12.57 0.11 -45.69
CA GLY A 43 -12.52 -1.32 -45.37
C GLY A 43 -13.84 -2.05 -45.68
N GLU A 44 -13.71 -3.29 -46.14
CA GLU A 44 -14.73 -4.27 -46.62
C GLU A 44 -15.99 -4.45 -45.72
N PRO A 45 -17.13 -4.89 -46.29
CA PRO A 45 -18.39 -5.03 -45.57
C PRO A 45 -18.29 -6.16 -44.53
N GLY A 46 -18.26 -5.78 -43.26
CA GLY A 46 -18.03 -6.64 -42.09
C GLY A 46 -17.15 -5.98 -41.02
N SER A 47 -16.41 -4.93 -41.40
CA SER A 47 -15.57 -4.10 -40.54
C SER A 47 -16.35 -2.99 -39.82
N GLY A 48 -17.41 -3.33 -39.09
CA GLY A 48 -18.08 -2.36 -38.21
C GLY A 48 -17.33 -2.19 -36.88
N PRO A 49 -17.45 -1.05 -36.18
CA PRO A 49 -16.87 -0.87 -34.84
C PRO A 49 -17.30 -1.95 -33.85
N GLN A 50 -18.48 -2.56 -34.05
CA GLN A 50 -18.95 -3.70 -33.25
C GLN A 50 -18.11 -4.97 -33.46
N ALA A 51 -17.79 -5.32 -34.72
CA ALA A 51 -16.95 -6.49 -35.01
C ALA A 51 -15.51 -6.31 -34.49
N ALA A 52 -15.03 -5.06 -34.41
CA ALA A 52 -13.76 -4.73 -33.78
C ALA A 52 -13.82 -4.85 -32.25
N LEU A 53 -14.95 -4.49 -31.61
CA LEU A 53 -15.16 -4.68 -30.16
C LEU A 53 -15.30 -6.16 -29.80
N ASP A 54 -16.05 -6.92 -30.59
CA ASP A 54 -16.25 -8.36 -30.38
C ASP A 54 -14.93 -9.15 -30.55
N ALA A 55 -13.96 -8.60 -31.28
CA ALA A 55 -12.62 -9.19 -31.47
C ALA A 55 -11.64 -8.92 -30.30
N VAL A 56 -11.93 -7.97 -29.41
CA VAL A 56 -11.04 -7.61 -28.28
C VAL A 56 -11.10 -8.65 -27.16
N GLY A 57 -12.19 -9.43 -27.06
CA GLY A 57 -12.39 -10.42 -25.99
C GLY A 57 -12.60 -9.80 -24.61
N GLU A 58 -12.95 -10.63 -23.63
CA GLU A 58 -13.02 -10.23 -22.22
C GLU A 58 -11.68 -10.45 -21.52
N PRO A 59 -11.28 -9.60 -20.56
CA PRO A 59 -10.07 -9.83 -19.78
C PRO A 59 -10.22 -11.09 -18.93
N GLU A 60 -9.19 -11.93 -18.92
CA GLU A 60 -9.10 -13.04 -17.97
C GLU A 60 -8.48 -12.54 -16.66
N PHE A 61 -9.24 -12.62 -15.57
CA PHE A 61 -8.74 -12.30 -14.24
C PHE A 61 -8.01 -13.51 -13.67
N SER A 62 -6.71 -13.35 -13.41
CA SER A 62 -5.93 -14.32 -12.63
C SER A 62 -6.34 -14.26 -11.16
N ASP A 63 -6.63 -15.42 -10.57
CA ASP A 63 -6.99 -15.61 -9.16
C ASP A 63 -8.28 -14.91 -8.67
N PRO A 64 -9.46 -15.35 -9.15
CA PRO A 64 -10.75 -14.81 -8.68
C PRO A 64 -11.14 -15.27 -7.26
N LEU A 65 -10.42 -16.23 -6.67
CA LEU A 65 -10.78 -16.85 -5.39
C LEU A 65 -9.98 -16.30 -4.20
N GLY A 66 -8.79 -15.74 -4.42
CA GLY A 66 -7.96 -15.17 -3.34
C GLY A 66 -8.62 -14.04 -2.56
N LEU A 67 -9.62 -13.37 -3.13
CA LEU A 67 -10.39 -12.33 -2.46
C LEU A 67 -11.73 -12.81 -1.91
N LEU A 68 -12.12 -14.06 -2.12
CA LEU A 68 -13.44 -14.55 -1.73
C LEU A 68 -13.64 -14.49 -0.21
N GLU A 69 -12.60 -14.78 0.57
CA GLU A 69 -12.61 -14.63 2.03
C GLU A 69 -12.71 -13.16 2.47
N ALA A 70 -12.02 -12.24 1.78
CA ALA A 70 -12.14 -10.82 2.07
C ALA A 70 -13.54 -10.27 1.73
N TYR A 71 -14.19 -10.83 0.71
CA TYR A 71 -15.53 -10.46 0.23
C TYR A 71 -16.68 -11.23 0.88
N ASP A 72 -16.41 -12.24 1.72
CA ASP A 72 -17.42 -13.02 2.44
C ASP A 72 -18.02 -12.18 3.58
N LEU A 73 -18.83 -11.21 3.17
CA LEU A 73 -19.59 -10.35 4.06
C LEU A 73 -20.88 -11.08 4.45
N ASP A 74 -21.23 -10.95 5.73
CA ASP A 74 -22.50 -11.44 6.23
C ASP A 74 -23.66 -10.85 5.41
N PRO A 75 -24.52 -11.68 4.80
CA PRO A 75 -25.61 -11.19 3.95
C PRO A 75 -26.58 -10.26 4.67
N GLU A 76 -26.62 -10.29 6.01
CA GLU A 76 -27.42 -9.35 6.82
C GLU A 76 -26.87 -7.91 6.78
N ILE A 77 -25.61 -7.70 6.41
CA ILE A 77 -24.97 -6.39 6.27
C ILE A 77 -25.38 -5.70 4.96
N TYR A 78 -25.86 -6.46 3.96
CA TYR A 78 -26.28 -5.89 2.68
C TYR A 78 -27.69 -5.30 2.77
N ASN A 79 -27.79 -4.06 3.26
CA ASN A 79 -29.01 -3.26 3.18
C ASN A 79 -28.80 -2.03 2.29
N PRO A 80 -29.45 -1.94 1.11
CA PRO A 80 -29.27 -0.81 0.19
C PRO A 80 -29.80 0.53 0.73
N GLU A 81 -30.57 0.51 1.83
CA GLU A 81 -31.10 1.72 2.48
C GLU A 81 -30.14 2.27 3.56
N GLU A 82 -29.14 1.50 3.98
CA GLU A 82 -28.20 1.84 5.06
C GLU A 82 -26.78 2.05 4.53
N ASN A 83 -25.90 2.59 5.38
CA ASN A 83 -24.49 2.75 5.04
C ASN A 83 -23.73 1.44 5.27
N ILE A 84 -23.67 0.61 4.23
CA ILE A 84 -22.98 -0.69 4.24
C ILE A 84 -21.55 -0.58 4.81
N LEU A 85 -20.77 0.44 4.42
CA LEU A 85 -19.39 0.60 4.93
C LEU A 85 -19.35 0.91 6.43
N LYS A 86 -20.36 1.61 6.95
CA LYS A 86 -20.47 1.87 8.38
C LYS A 86 -20.82 0.58 9.14
N ASP A 87 -21.74 -0.22 8.63
CA ASP A 87 -22.15 -1.46 9.28
C ASP A 87 -21.01 -2.49 9.28
N ILE A 88 -20.30 -2.60 8.17
CA ILE A 88 -19.04 -3.37 8.08
C ILE A 88 -18.03 -2.85 9.12
N PHE A 89 -17.82 -1.52 9.17
CA PHE A 89 -16.87 -0.92 10.10
C PHE A 89 -17.21 -1.19 11.57
N ASP A 90 -18.47 -1.02 11.96
CA ASP A 90 -18.91 -1.22 13.34
C ASP A 90 -18.70 -2.68 13.77
N LYS A 91 -18.94 -3.66 12.87
CA LYS A 91 -18.65 -5.08 13.10
C LYS A 91 -17.14 -5.35 13.19
N ASP A 92 -16.38 -4.86 12.23
CA ASP A 92 -14.93 -5.03 12.13
C ASP A 92 -14.16 -4.40 13.31
N ALA A 93 -14.70 -3.32 13.89
CA ALA A 93 -14.11 -2.65 15.04
C ALA A 93 -14.03 -3.56 16.27
N GLU A 94 -14.91 -4.56 16.40
CA GLU A 94 -14.85 -5.55 17.49
C GLU A 94 -13.64 -6.50 17.33
N GLU A 95 -13.24 -6.78 16.08
CA GLU A 95 -12.18 -7.73 15.74
C GLU A 95 -10.82 -7.08 15.47
N ASN A 96 -10.75 -5.75 15.41
CA ASN A 96 -9.56 -4.98 14.99
C ASN A 96 -9.03 -5.42 13.61
N SER A 97 -9.92 -5.90 12.75
CA SER A 97 -9.64 -6.32 11.38
C SER A 97 -10.61 -5.57 10.49
N TYR A 98 -10.11 -4.69 9.62
CA TYR A 98 -10.96 -3.84 8.79
C TYR A 98 -11.03 -4.36 7.37
N TYR A 99 -12.24 -4.37 6.80
CA TYR A 99 -12.55 -4.85 5.47
C TYR A 99 -11.67 -4.21 4.40
N MET A 100 -11.49 -2.89 4.42
CA MET A 100 -10.64 -2.20 3.44
C MET A 100 -9.16 -2.61 3.54
N ASP A 101 -8.68 -2.95 4.73
CA ASP A 101 -7.32 -3.48 4.88
C ASP A 101 -7.23 -4.92 4.38
N ARG A 102 -8.23 -5.77 4.66
CA ARG A 102 -8.30 -7.15 4.15
C ARG A 102 -8.33 -7.22 2.62
N VAL A 103 -9.09 -6.33 1.97
CA VAL A 103 -9.24 -6.30 0.51
C VAL A 103 -7.97 -5.78 -0.17
N LEU A 104 -7.26 -4.83 0.44
CA LEU A 104 -6.11 -4.15 -0.15
C LEU A 104 -4.76 -4.61 0.41
N GLN A 105 -4.74 -5.67 1.23
CA GLN A 105 -3.52 -6.19 1.79
C GLN A 105 -2.59 -6.76 0.71
N ARG A 106 -1.29 -6.61 0.95
CA ARG A 106 -0.23 -7.16 0.13
C ARG A 106 0.68 -8.01 1.04
N PRO A 107 0.45 -9.33 1.10
CA PRO A 107 1.34 -10.23 1.80
C PRO A 107 2.62 -10.45 0.99
N GLY A 108 3.74 -10.68 1.67
CA GLY A 108 5.00 -11.03 1.05
C GLY A 108 5.73 -9.88 0.35
N VAL A 109 6.76 -10.24 -0.42
CA VAL A 109 7.38 -9.33 -1.39
C VAL A 109 6.47 -9.22 -2.60
N ALA A 110 6.06 -8.00 -2.93
CA ALA A 110 5.33 -7.73 -4.15
C ALA A 110 6.33 -7.54 -5.30
N ASP A 111 6.77 -8.66 -5.87
CA ASP A 111 7.68 -8.71 -7.03
C ASP A 111 6.88 -8.56 -8.31
N GLY A 112 6.59 -7.32 -8.65
CA GLY A 112 6.03 -6.99 -9.96
C GLY A 112 7.11 -6.54 -10.93
N SER A 113 7.35 -7.31 -11.98
CA SER A 113 8.05 -6.80 -13.16
C SER A 113 7.01 -6.35 -14.19
N ALA A 114 7.23 -5.19 -14.82
CA ALA A 114 6.35 -4.68 -15.87
C ALA A 114 6.21 -5.66 -17.06
N TYR A 115 7.14 -6.62 -17.18
CA TYR A 115 7.12 -7.69 -18.18
C TYR A 115 6.41 -8.97 -17.74
N THR A 116 6.11 -9.14 -16.45
CA THR A 116 5.46 -10.34 -15.88
C THR A 116 4.21 -9.99 -15.07
N ASN A 117 3.44 -8.99 -15.52
CA ASN A 117 2.18 -8.55 -14.91
C ASN A 117 2.28 -8.03 -13.46
N GLY A 118 3.38 -7.36 -13.09
CA GLY A 118 3.36 -6.56 -11.86
C GLY A 118 4.08 -5.22 -11.98
N ASN A 119 3.87 -4.35 -11.00
CA ASN A 119 4.52 -3.05 -10.94
C ASN A 119 5.80 -3.13 -10.09
N GLU A 120 6.88 -2.49 -10.54
CA GLU A 120 8.13 -2.33 -9.76
C GLU A 120 7.85 -1.65 -8.40
N ASP A 121 6.74 -0.92 -8.30
CA ASP A 121 6.26 -0.27 -7.08
C ASP A 121 5.48 -1.18 -6.12
N GLY A 122 5.42 -2.50 -6.37
CA GLY A 122 4.66 -3.44 -5.54
C GLY A 122 5.01 -3.34 -4.05
N ASN A 123 6.29 -3.09 -3.74
CA ASN A 123 6.80 -2.95 -2.38
C ASN A 123 6.65 -1.53 -1.78
N THR A 124 5.89 -0.65 -2.43
CA THR A 124 5.60 0.70 -1.90
C THR A 124 4.88 0.62 -0.57
N PHE A 125 5.40 1.34 0.42
CA PHE A 125 4.80 1.47 1.74
C PHE A 125 3.45 2.21 1.67
N MET A 126 2.36 1.54 2.03
CA MET A 126 1.00 2.06 1.79
C MET A 126 0.50 3.02 2.87
N THR A 127 0.82 2.75 4.14
CA THR A 127 0.38 3.60 5.26
C THR A 127 1.01 5.00 5.19
N ARG A 128 0.14 6.01 5.27
CA ARG A 128 0.49 7.43 5.11
C ARG A 128 -0.41 8.32 5.97
N GLY A 129 0.15 9.42 6.46
CA GLY A 129 -0.62 10.51 7.03
C GLY A 129 -1.17 11.43 5.95
N ARG A 130 -1.88 12.49 6.37
CA ARG A 130 -2.42 13.52 5.48
C ARG A 130 -1.38 14.20 4.58
N ALA A 131 -0.15 14.32 5.09
CA ALA A 131 0.96 15.01 4.42
C ALA A 131 2.29 14.26 4.55
N LEU A 132 2.47 13.45 5.60
CA LEU A 132 3.64 12.63 5.82
C LEU A 132 3.47 11.26 5.12
N TYR A 133 4.41 10.89 4.27
CA TYR A 133 4.44 9.60 3.59
C TYR A 133 5.87 9.19 3.28
N MET A 134 6.09 7.93 2.90
CA MET A 134 7.38 7.47 2.40
C MET A 134 7.42 7.66 0.88
N TYR A 135 8.30 8.51 0.36
CA TYR A 135 8.53 8.69 -1.08
C TYR A 135 9.27 7.47 -1.67
N THR A 136 10.22 6.93 -0.93
CA THR A 136 10.74 5.57 -1.14
C THR A 136 10.82 4.88 0.21
N SER A 137 10.61 3.57 0.24
CA SER A 137 10.72 2.75 1.45
C SER A 137 11.82 1.72 1.31
N ASP A 138 12.59 1.54 2.38
CA ASP A 138 13.56 0.45 2.53
C ASP A 138 13.09 -0.49 3.65
N PRO A 139 12.50 -1.66 3.31
CA PRO A 139 12.05 -2.63 4.30
C PRO A 139 13.18 -3.23 5.15
N ALA A 140 14.44 -3.25 4.68
CA ALA A 140 15.56 -3.79 5.44
C ALA A 140 15.89 -2.95 6.68
N VAL A 141 15.44 -1.69 6.72
CA VAL A 141 15.60 -0.81 7.87
C VAL A 141 14.45 -0.99 8.86
N ILE A 142 14.77 -1.52 10.04
CA ILE A 142 13.84 -1.55 11.18
C ILE A 142 13.61 -0.10 11.65
N GLY A 143 12.42 0.44 11.38
CA GLY A 143 12.13 1.87 11.48
C GLY A 143 11.39 2.36 10.24
N PHE A 144 11.57 3.63 9.90
CA PHE A 144 11.09 4.22 8.64
C PHE A 144 12.31 4.63 7.81
N GLY A 145 12.92 3.63 7.16
CA GLY A 145 14.03 3.82 6.24
C GLY A 145 13.59 4.10 4.81
N GLY A 146 14.43 4.80 4.06
CA GLY A 146 14.11 5.34 2.75
C GLY A 146 13.84 6.85 2.81
N LYS A 147 13.33 7.42 1.71
CA LYS A 147 13.11 8.87 1.62
C LYS A 147 11.74 9.21 2.20
N THR A 148 11.69 9.75 3.41
CA THR A 148 10.45 10.32 3.95
C THR A 148 10.09 11.62 3.23
N ALA A 149 8.79 11.90 3.09
CA ALA A 149 8.27 13.12 2.46
C ALA A 149 7.19 13.75 3.31
N TYR A 150 7.20 15.08 3.36
CA TYR A 150 6.13 15.92 3.90
C TYR A 150 5.81 17.01 2.88
N HIS A 151 4.74 16.82 2.10
CA HIS A 151 4.46 17.53 0.83
C HIS A 151 5.55 17.38 -0.26
N GLN A 152 6.83 17.34 0.12
CA GLN A 152 8.01 17.10 -0.71
C GLN A 152 8.97 16.15 0.02
N SER A 153 9.86 15.50 -0.72
CA SER A 153 10.87 14.60 -0.15
C SER A 153 11.82 15.34 0.79
N LEU A 154 12.04 14.77 1.98
CA LEU A 154 13.06 15.20 2.94
C LEU A 154 14.43 14.57 2.65
N GLY A 155 14.50 13.62 1.70
CA GLY A 155 15.74 13.02 1.20
C GLY A 155 16.48 12.09 2.17
N LYS A 156 15.88 11.72 3.31
CA LYS A 156 16.49 10.89 4.36
C LYS A 156 15.47 10.00 5.05
N ASP A 157 15.99 8.98 5.76
CA ASP A 157 15.24 8.16 6.70
C ASP A 157 14.62 9.02 7.80
N MET A 158 13.44 8.62 8.29
CA MET A 158 12.86 9.29 9.46
C MET A 158 13.57 8.81 10.74
N TYR A 159 13.70 7.50 10.93
CA TYR A 159 14.51 6.91 11.99
C TYR A 159 14.81 5.43 11.73
N LYS A 160 15.89 4.94 12.36
CA LYS A 160 16.32 3.54 12.38
C LYS A 160 16.46 3.05 13.83
N ILE A 161 16.05 1.82 14.07
CA ILE A 161 16.19 1.08 15.33
C ILE A 161 17.22 -0.01 15.11
N THR A 162 18.18 -0.14 16.02
CA THR A 162 19.18 -1.20 16.03
C THR A 162 19.13 -1.98 17.33
N PHE A 163 19.18 -3.30 17.27
CA PHE A 163 19.28 -4.14 18.45
C PHE A 163 20.74 -4.39 18.80
N ARG A 164 21.02 -4.52 20.10
CA ARG A 164 22.37 -4.83 20.61
C ARG A 164 22.30 -5.97 21.61
N GLN A 165 23.25 -6.90 21.53
CA GLN A 165 23.42 -8.00 22.48
C GLN A 165 24.88 -8.08 22.88
N GLY A 166 25.17 -8.13 24.19
CA GLY A 166 26.55 -8.18 24.68
C GLY A 166 27.42 -6.97 24.32
N GLY A 167 26.81 -5.84 23.94
CA GLY A 167 27.52 -4.63 23.48
C GLY A 167 27.74 -4.55 21.97
N GLU A 168 27.49 -5.63 21.22
CA GLU A 168 27.58 -5.66 19.76
C GLU A 168 26.22 -5.39 19.12
N THR A 169 26.21 -4.76 17.94
CA THR A 169 24.99 -4.58 17.14
C THR A 169 24.62 -5.90 16.48
N LEU A 170 23.35 -6.27 16.56
CA LEU A 170 22.81 -7.42 15.86
C LEU A 170 22.49 -7.03 14.42
N GLU A 171 23.00 -7.80 13.47
CA GLU A 171 22.49 -7.81 12.11
C GLU A 171 21.12 -8.52 12.13
N MET A 172 20.10 -7.79 11.70
CA MET A 172 18.72 -8.27 11.66
C MET A 172 18.30 -8.44 10.21
N GLU A 173 17.76 -9.60 9.88
CA GLU A 173 17.25 -9.94 8.56
C GLU A 173 15.72 -10.01 8.61
N GLU A 174 15.06 -9.46 7.59
CA GLU A 174 13.61 -9.53 7.48
C GLU A 174 13.18 -10.90 6.95
N ASP A 175 12.18 -11.50 7.60
CA ASP A 175 11.43 -12.61 7.05
C ASP A 175 10.34 -12.05 6.14
N THR A 176 10.59 -12.08 4.83
CA THR A 176 9.70 -11.47 3.86
C THR A 176 8.39 -12.22 3.69
N ASP A 177 8.30 -13.49 4.06
CA ASP A 177 7.06 -14.28 3.98
C ASP A 177 6.05 -13.82 5.05
N GLU A 178 6.54 -13.27 6.16
CA GLU A 178 5.75 -12.69 7.25
C GLU A 178 5.42 -11.20 7.02
N ARG A 179 5.81 -10.64 5.86
CA ARG A 179 5.50 -9.25 5.50
C ARG A 179 4.03 -9.10 5.18
N LEU A 180 3.42 -8.06 5.74
CA LEU A 180 2.06 -7.62 5.42
C LEU A 180 2.04 -6.11 5.25
N ASN A 181 1.57 -5.64 4.10
CA ASN A 181 1.43 -4.22 3.80
C ASN A 181 -0.05 -3.91 3.52
N THR A 182 -0.65 -3.04 4.33
CA THR A 182 -2.05 -2.62 4.21
C THR A 182 -2.14 -1.09 4.12
N PRO A 183 -3.25 -0.53 3.64
CA PRO A 183 -3.48 0.91 3.68
C PRO A 183 -3.28 1.54 5.06
N SER A 184 -3.66 0.86 6.16
CA SER A 184 -3.55 1.42 7.51
C SER A 184 -2.20 1.18 8.18
N HIS A 185 -1.57 0.03 7.94
CA HIS A 185 -0.32 -0.36 8.60
C HIS A 185 0.53 -1.31 7.77
N TRP A 186 1.80 -1.40 8.14
CA TRP A 186 2.74 -2.38 7.66
C TRP A 186 3.21 -3.25 8.82
N SER A 187 3.45 -4.54 8.60
CA SER A 187 4.10 -5.41 9.58
C SER A 187 5.05 -6.40 8.93
N SER A 188 6.06 -6.83 9.68
CA SER A 188 6.93 -7.94 9.30
C SER A 188 7.66 -8.48 10.54
N VAL A 189 8.38 -9.58 10.36
CA VAL A 189 9.23 -10.19 11.38
C VAL A 189 10.69 -10.03 10.98
N TYR A 190 11.54 -9.67 11.93
CA TYR A 190 12.99 -9.61 11.74
C TYR A 190 13.67 -10.56 12.71
N THR A 191 14.69 -11.28 12.26
CA THR A 191 15.45 -12.21 13.08
C THR A 191 16.94 -11.89 13.06
N GLY A 192 17.62 -12.10 14.18
CA GLY A 192 19.05 -11.84 14.30
C GLY A 192 19.61 -12.39 15.61
N GLY A 193 20.65 -13.21 15.53
CA GLY A 193 21.17 -13.94 16.69
C GLY A 193 20.10 -14.83 17.33
N ASP A 194 19.91 -14.68 18.66
CA ASP A 194 18.88 -15.41 19.43
C ASP A 194 17.59 -14.55 19.62
N LEU A 195 17.42 -13.48 18.83
CA LEU A 195 16.30 -12.52 18.90
C LEU A 195 15.39 -12.61 17.66
N SER A 196 14.07 -12.54 17.90
CA SER A 196 13.07 -12.27 16.87
C SER A 196 12.25 -11.04 17.25
N ALA A 197 12.06 -10.14 16.30
CA ALA A 197 11.34 -8.88 16.47
C ALA A 197 10.15 -8.82 15.50
N LYS A 198 8.92 -8.84 16.03
CA LYS A 198 7.72 -8.53 15.26
C LYS A 198 7.52 -7.02 15.26
N VAL A 199 7.53 -6.41 14.07
CA VAL A 199 7.49 -4.96 13.89
C VAL A 199 6.20 -4.59 13.19
N SER A 200 5.44 -3.66 13.76
CA SER A 200 4.28 -3.03 13.13
C SER A 200 4.54 -1.53 13.01
N LYS A 201 4.28 -0.95 11.83
CA LYS A 201 4.58 0.44 11.47
C LYS A 201 3.31 1.10 10.92
N SER A 202 3.00 2.31 11.38
CA SER A 202 1.90 3.12 10.83
C SER A 202 2.24 4.61 10.82
N LEU A 203 1.71 5.34 9.82
CA LEU A 203 1.75 6.79 9.80
C LEU A 203 0.37 7.34 10.17
N SER A 204 0.31 8.14 11.23
CA SER A 204 -0.94 8.64 11.80
C SER A 204 -1.37 10.00 11.21
N ILE A 205 -2.67 10.30 11.29
CA ILE A 205 -3.30 11.49 10.70
C ILE A 205 -3.32 12.75 11.60
N ASN A 206 -2.81 12.68 12.83
CA ASN A 206 -2.95 13.75 13.84
C ASN A 206 -2.44 15.15 13.38
#